data_AF-A0A7V6PVA7-F1
#
_entry.id   AF-A0A7V6PVA7-F1
#
_cell.length_a   1.000
_cell.length_b   1.000
_cell.length_c   1.000
_cell.angle_alpha   90.00
_cell.angle_beta   90.00
_cell.angle_gamma   90.00
#
_symmetry.space_group_name_H-M   'P 1'
#
loop_
_entity.id
_entity.type
_entity.pdbx_description
1 polymer ?
#
loop_
_entity_poly.entity_id
_entity_poly.type
_entity_poly.pdbx_seq_one_letter_code
_entity_poly.pdbx_strand_id
1 'polypeptide(L)'
;MEKKLYRVVSRIDGFPYGGRYFDGIEVVWFYSERREMPPINYNEVIENYKERREKEDINKIESYIDELFVSYEASRLKKYLDQHFKDTVTEIREVDSFPDNSDVIPLKDVPIGGGIDFYLLWKEDKYPLSFKVEGIFDIRPVWRKTAQKQWKIDLTLNDLDLYELPSLTIGDRSIYVLDSGKIGGDFLVVTLNEETEEFLKSKGFRLEEIPGKIYKLYFQQDDKT
;
A
#
# COMPACT_ATOMS: atom_id res chain seq x y z
N MET A 1 4.61 17.56 30.87
CA MET A 1 4.39 17.19 29.46
C MET A 1 5.72 16.74 28.89
N GLU A 2 5.72 15.71 28.05
CA GLU A 2 6.91 15.35 27.27
C GLU A 2 7.27 16.52 26.35
N LYS A 3 8.57 16.83 26.23
CA LYS A 3 9.08 17.87 25.31
C LYS A 3 9.47 17.31 23.94
N LYS A 4 9.27 16.01 23.74
CA LYS A 4 9.74 15.27 22.58
C LYS A 4 8.55 14.61 21.91
N LEU A 5 8.52 14.74 20.59
CA LEU A 5 7.55 14.08 19.75
C LEU A 5 8.28 13.19 18.76
N TYR A 6 7.55 12.21 18.25
CA TYR A 6 8.13 11.12 17.49
C TYR A 6 7.40 10.90 16.18
N ARG A 7 8.18 10.60 15.15
CA ARG A 7 7.68 10.03 13.89
C ARG A 7 7.81 8.52 13.95
N VAL A 8 6.78 7.81 13.53
CA VAL A 8 6.82 6.36 13.35
C VAL A 8 6.85 6.06 11.86
N VAL A 9 7.89 5.35 11.41
CA VAL A 9 8.07 4.97 10.01
C VAL A 9 8.18 3.47 9.94
N SER A 10 7.55 2.84 8.96
CA SER A 10 7.70 1.40 8.73
C SER A 10 8.14 1.12 7.31
N ARG A 11 9.02 0.13 7.17
CA ARG A 11 9.27 -0.52 5.89
C ARG A 11 8.61 -1.88 5.92
N ILE A 12 7.70 -2.12 4.98
CA ILE A 12 6.81 -3.28 4.96
C ILE A 12 7.01 -4.04 3.64
N ASP A 13 7.26 -5.35 3.76
CA ASP A 13 7.17 -6.28 2.64
C ASP A 13 5.76 -6.90 2.58
N GLY A 14 5.28 -7.22 1.37
CA GLY A 14 3.90 -7.68 1.18
C GLY A 14 2.83 -6.66 1.59
N PHE A 15 3.07 -5.36 1.39
CA PHE A 15 2.11 -4.31 1.72
C PHE A 15 0.90 -4.32 0.77
N PRO A 16 -0.34 -4.41 1.27
CA PRO A 16 -1.53 -4.52 0.43
C PRO A 16 -1.99 -3.16 -0.12
N TYR A 17 -2.10 -3.03 -1.44
CA TYR A 17 -2.68 -1.85 -2.09
C TYR A 17 -3.31 -2.17 -3.45
N GLY A 18 -4.53 -1.68 -3.70
CA GLY A 18 -5.21 -1.84 -4.99
C GLY A 18 -5.40 -3.29 -5.45
N GLY A 19 -5.56 -4.23 -4.51
CA GLY A 19 -5.67 -5.67 -4.80
C GLY A 19 -4.34 -6.38 -5.06
N ARG A 20 -3.20 -5.70 -4.89
CA ARG A 20 -1.84 -6.22 -5.07
C ARG A 20 -1.03 -6.12 -3.78
N TYR A 21 0.11 -6.78 -3.76
CA TYR A 21 1.09 -6.72 -2.67
C TYR A 21 2.41 -6.15 -3.17
N PHE A 22 3.03 -5.28 -2.39
CA PHE A 22 4.28 -4.61 -2.75
C PHE A 22 5.32 -4.77 -1.66
N ASP A 23 6.55 -5.02 -2.07
CA ASP A 23 7.68 -5.13 -1.14
C ASP A 23 8.42 -3.81 -1.01
N GLY A 24 9.00 -3.59 0.17
CA GLY A 24 9.79 -2.41 0.50
C GLY A 24 9.00 -1.12 0.47
N ILE A 25 7.70 -1.16 0.81
CA ILE A 25 6.90 0.06 0.96
C ILE A 25 7.32 0.76 2.24
N GLU A 26 7.75 2.01 2.11
CA GLU A 26 7.90 2.89 3.26
C GLU A 26 6.56 3.57 3.54
N VAL A 27 6.10 3.44 4.79
CA VAL A 27 4.88 4.07 5.29
C VAL A 27 5.26 5.01 6.43
N VAL A 28 4.87 6.27 6.30
CA VAL A 28 5.01 7.26 7.37
C VAL A 28 3.68 7.36 8.10
N TRP A 29 3.68 6.94 9.36
CA TRP A 29 2.48 6.91 10.18
C TRP A 29 2.25 8.25 10.88
N PHE A 30 0.98 8.62 11.01
CA PHE A 30 0.55 9.85 11.66
C PHE A 30 -0.76 9.67 12.43
N TYR A 31 -0.94 10.52 13.43
CA TYR A 31 -2.18 10.62 14.18
C TYR A 31 -3.25 11.28 13.29
N SER A 32 -4.33 10.57 12.99
CA SER A 32 -5.29 10.96 11.94
C SER A 32 -6.32 12.00 12.40
N GLU A 33 -6.70 11.97 13.67
CA GLU A 33 -7.76 12.84 14.18
C GLU A 33 -7.23 14.09 14.86
N ARG A 34 -8.06 15.14 14.87
CA ARG A 34 -7.81 16.29 15.73
C ARG A 34 -7.81 15.84 17.18
N ARG A 35 -6.70 16.09 17.89
CA ARG A 35 -6.60 15.76 19.30
C ARG A 35 -7.45 16.73 20.14
N GLU A 36 -8.08 16.21 21.19
CA GLU A 36 -8.77 17.07 22.17
C GLU A 36 -7.78 17.95 22.94
N MET A 37 -6.60 17.39 23.23
CA MET A 37 -5.47 18.09 23.82
C MET A 37 -4.24 17.91 22.93
N PRO A 38 -3.49 18.99 22.63
CA PRO A 38 -2.32 18.88 21.79
C PRO A 38 -1.27 17.97 22.45
N PRO A 39 -0.44 17.26 21.67
CA PRO A 39 0.54 16.31 22.22
C PRO A 39 1.65 17.02 22.99
N ILE A 40 1.82 18.32 22.74
CA ILE A 40 2.72 19.24 23.43
C ILE A 40 2.11 20.64 23.45
N ASN A 41 2.49 21.47 24.42
CA ASN A 41 2.08 22.86 24.46
C ASN A 41 2.76 23.65 23.33
N TYR A 42 1.97 24.18 22.39
CA TYR A 42 2.49 24.97 21.26
C TYR A 42 3.36 26.16 21.66
N ASN A 43 3.08 26.80 22.81
CA ASN A 43 3.89 27.91 23.30
C ASN A 43 5.33 27.49 23.68
N GLU A 44 5.57 26.20 23.91
CA GLU A 44 6.88 25.68 24.29
C GLU A 44 7.74 25.30 23.08
N VAL A 45 7.11 25.11 21.90
CA VAL A 45 7.77 24.55 20.72
C VAL A 45 7.66 25.41 19.46
N ILE A 46 6.74 26.38 19.45
CA ILE A 46 6.62 27.34 18.36
C ILE A 46 7.03 28.72 18.87
N GLU A 47 8.06 29.29 18.26
CA GLU A 47 8.54 30.62 18.60
C GLU A 47 7.45 31.68 18.34
N ASN A 48 7.27 32.59 19.30
CA ASN A 48 6.27 33.67 19.26
C ASN A 48 4.84 33.20 18.95
N TYR A 49 4.48 31.97 19.37
CA TYR A 49 3.22 31.33 19.04
C TYR A 49 1.98 32.22 19.20
N LYS A 50 1.85 32.93 20.34
CA LYS A 50 0.68 33.78 20.61
C LYS A 50 0.52 34.89 19.57
N GLU A 51 1.62 35.57 19.26
CA GLU A 51 1.63 36.69 18.31
C GLU A 51 1.39 36.21 16.88
N ARG A 52 1.96 35.06 16.53
CA ARG A 52 1.78 34.43 15.22
C ARG A 52 0.37 33.92 15.03
N ARG A 53 -0.24 33.32 16.05
CA ARG A 53 -1.64 32.84 15.99
C ARG A 53 -2.64 33.97 15.72
N GLU A 54 -2.32 35.19 16.10
CA GLU A 54 -3.16 36.37 15.83
C GLU A 54 -2.92 36.98 14.43
N LYS A 55 -1.76 36.75 13.82
CA LYS A 55 -1.28 37.49 12.62
C LYS A 55 -1.01 36.62 11.40
N GLU A 56 -0.78 35.32 11.57
CA GLU A 56 -0.34 34.36 10.57
C GLU A 56 -1.23 33.11 10.57
N ASP A 57 -1.26 32.39 9.44
CA ASP A 57 -1.86 31.07 9.37
C ASP A 57 -0.90 30.01 9.96
N ILE A 58 -1.02 29.80 11.28
CA ILE A 58 -0.23 28.81 12.03
C ILE A 58 -0.84 27.41 12.05
N ASN A 59 -2.04 27.25 11.46
CA ASN A 59 -2.81 26.00 11.52
C ASN A 59 -2.06 24.80 10.92
N LYS A 60 -1.18 25.06 9.93
CA LYS A 60 -0.34 24.03 9.33
C LYS A 60 0.74 23.53 10.28
N ILE A 61 1.33 24.43 11.08
CA ILE A 61 2.33 24.05 12.10
C ILE A 61 1.65 23.28 13.23
N GLU A 62 0.50 23.76 13.71
CA GLU A 62 -0.30 23.03 14.71
C GLU A 62 -0.69 21.64 14.20
N SER A 63 -1.19 21.55 12.96
CA SER A 63 -1.56 20.27 12.34
C SER A 63 -0.37 19.32 12.17
N TYR A 64 0.80 19.83 11.78
CA TYR A 64 2.02 19.02 11.71
C TYR A 64 2.40 18.44 13.07
N ILE A 65 2.28 19.24 14.13
CA ILE A 65 2.59 18.80 15.50
C ILE A 65 1.55 17.79 15.99
N ASP A 66 0.27 18.02 15.74
CA ASP A 66 -0.82 17.13 16.14
C ASP A 66 -0.72 15.73 15.52
N GLU A 67 -0.16 15.62 14.31
CA GLU A 67 0.10 14.37 13.60
C GLU A 67 1.22 13.50 14.21
N LEU A 68 2.09 14.09 15.04
CA LEU A 68 3.18 13.37 15.68
C LEU A 68 2.70 12.59 16.90
N PHE A 69 3.53 11.66 17.37
CA PHE A 69 3.23 10.82 18.52
C PHE A 69 4.01 11.24 19.76
N VAL A 70 3.40 11.13 20.93
CA VAL A 70 4.17 11.10 22.19
C VAL A 70 4.79 9.71 22.41
N SER A 71 5.72 9.57 23.35
CA SER A 71 6.54 8.36 23.49
C SER A 71 5.71 7.07 23.66
N TYR A 72 4.67 7.13 24.50
CA TYR A 72 3.81 5.97 24.75
C TYR A 72 3.00 5.57 23.51
N GLU A 73 2.51 6.54 22.72
CA GLU A 73 1.74 6.29 21.50
C GLU A 73 2.64 5.66 20.44
N ALA A 74 3.84 6.23 20.24
CA ALA A 74 4.83 5.72 19.30
C ALA A 74 5.22 4.28 19.63
N SER A 75 5.45 3.99 20.92
CA SER A 75 5.81 2.66 21.40
C SER A 75 4.68 1.64 21.20
N ARG A 76 3.43 2.02 21.51
CA ARG A 76 2.25 1.16 21.30
C ARG A 76 2.00 0.91 19.81
N LEU A 77 2.12 1.94 18.99
CA LEU A 77 1.97 1.84 17.54
C LEU A 77 3.04 0.92 16.96
N LYS A 78 4.33 1.14 17.30
CA LYS A 78 5.41 0.25 16.86
C LYS A 78 5.15 -1.21 17.22
N LYS A 79 4.80 -1.48 18.48
CA LYS A 79 4.49 -2.84 18.93
C LYS A 79 3.36 -3.48 18.13
N TYR A 80 2.31 -2.71 17.83
CA TYR A 80 1.21 -3.18 17.00
C TYR A 80 1.68 -3.48 15.57
N LEU A 81 2.38 -2.54 14.93
CA LEU A 81 2.86 -2.69 13.54
C LEU A 81 3.82 -3.88 13.37
N ASP A 82 4.77 -4.05 14.29
CA ASP A 82 5.72 -5.18 14.28
C ASP A 82 5.03 -6.56 14.42
N GLN A 83 3.83 -6.59 15.01
CA GLN A 83 3.03 -7.82 15.16
C GLN A 83 2.03 -8.02 14.02
N HIS A 84 1.55 -6.92 13.45
CA HIS A 84 0.46 -6.89 12.49
C HIS A 84 0.94 -7.21 11.08
N PHE A 85 2.05 -6.60 10.66
CA PHE A 85 2.65 -6.85 9.37
C PHE A 85 3.79 -7.87 9.49
N LYS A 86 3.77 -8.90 8.64
CA LYS A 86 4.91 -9.82 8.52
C LYS A 86 6.11 -9.07 7.96
N ASP A 87 7.31 -9.47 8.37
CA ASP A 87 8.58 -8.97 7.83
C ASP A 87 8.67 -7.43 7.74
N THR A 88 8.22 -6.77 8.80
CA THR A 88 8.20 -5.31 8.90
C THR A 88 9.31 -4.80 9.80
N VAL A 89 9.92 -3.69 9.39
CA VAL A 89 10.86 -2.93 10.21
C VAL A 89 10.22 -1.59 10.54
N THR A 90 9.78 -1.42 11.78
CA THR A 90 9.26 -0.13 12.28
C THR A 90 10.32 0.60 13.10
N GLU A 91 10.52 1.88 12.78
CA GLU A 91 11.43 2.79 13.49
C GLU A 91 10.64 3.91 14.16
N ILE A 92 11.09 4.29 15.36
CA ILE A 92 10.64 5.49 16.06
C ILE A 92 11.78 6.50 15.96
N ARG A 93 11.50 7.66 15.35
CA ARG A 93 12.46 8.75 15.16
C ARG A 93 12.03 9.94 16.00
N GLU A 94 12.92 10.44 16.84
CA GLU A 94 12.69 11.70 17.55
C GLU A 94 12.66 12.85 16.55
N VAL A 95 11.77 13.81 16.76
CA VAL A 95 11.73 15.04 15.97
C VAL A 95 12.70 16.05 16.60
N ASP A 96 13.80 16.31 15.89
CA ASP A 96 14.88 17.18 16.37
C ASP A 96 14.48 18.66 16.47
N SER A 97 13.61 19.11 15.54
CA SER A 97 13.10 20.47 15.52
C SER A 97 11.72 20.55 14.87
N PHE A 98 10.94 21.56 15.27
CA PHE A 98 9.66 21.86 14.66
C PHE A 98 9.83 22.89 13.54
N PRO A 99 8.98 22.88 12.51
CA PRO A 99 9.01 23.89 11.45
C PRO A 99 8.74 25.28 12.01
N ASP A 100 9.61 26.24 11.67
CA ASP A 100 9.45 27.63 12.09
C ASP A 100 8.55 28.44 11.15
N ASN A 101 8.30 27.95 9.93
CA ASN A 101 7.49 28.62 8.91
C ASN A 101 6.23 27.80 8.55
N SER A 102 5.27 28.47 7.92
CA SER A 102 4.00 27.88 7.48
C SER A 102 4.11 27.11 6.14
N ASP A 103 5.33 26.91 5.64
CA ASP A 103 5.60 26.11 4.43
C ASP A 103 5.59 24.59 4.71
N VAL A 104 5.34 24.20 5.96
CA VAL A 104 5.09 22.79 6.29
C VAL A 104 3.74 22.33 5.75
N ILE A 105 3.73 21.13 5.17
CA ILE A 105 2.51 20.44 4.74
C ILE A 105 2.28 19.28 5.71
N PRO A 106 1.23 19.32 6.54
CA PRO A 106 0.77 18.17 7.32
C PRO A 106 0.53 16.98 6.39
N LEU A 107 0.84 15.77 6.84
CA LEU A 107 0.73 14.56 6.04
C LEU A 107 -0.70 14.31 5.56
N LYS A 108 -1.71 14.64 6.38
CA LYS A 108 -3.12 14.53 6.00
C LYS A 108 -3.52 15.46 4.84
N ASP A 109 -2.76 16.53 4.62
CA ASP A 109 -3.00 17.53 3.58
C ASP A 109 -2.19 17.25 2.30
N VAL A 110 -1.37 16.19 2.29
CA VAL A 110 -0.62 15.79 1.09
C VAL A 110 -1.60 15.34 0.01
N PRO A 111 -1.48 15.87 -1.23
CA PRO A 111 -2.34 15.44 -2.32
C PRO A 111 -2.09 13.97 -2.67
N ILE A 112 -3.13 13.15 -2.54
CA ILE A 112 -3.11 11.73 -2.87
C ILE A 112 -3.58 11.47 -4.31
N GLY A 113 -3.22 10.30 -4.83
CA GLY A 113 -3.50 9.86 -6.20
C GLY A 113 -2.24 9.48 -6.98
N GLY A 114 -2.42 8.71 -8.06
CA GLY A 114 -1.31 8.32 -8.94
C GLY A 114 -0.21 7.47 -8.29
N GLY A 115 -0.53 6.79 -7.19
CA GLY A 115 0.37 5.90 -6.44
C GLY A 115 0.84 6.44 -5.09
N ILE A 116 0.50 7.67 -4.72
CA ILE A 116 0.54 8.14 -3.33
C ILE A 116 -0.86 7.93 -2.74
N ASP A 117 -0.95 7.35 -1.54
CA ASP A 117 -2.25 7.15 -0.89
C ASP A 117 -2.11 7.04 0.64
N PHE A 118 -3.27 6.99 1.31
CA PHE A 118 -3.36 6.74 2.74
C PHE A 118 -3.78 5.31 3.04
N TYR A 119 -3.13 4.74 4.06
CA TYR A 119 -3.48 3.48 4.67
C TYR A 119 -4.24 3.74 5.97
N LEU A 120 -5.54 3.43 5.97
CA LEU A 120 -6.44 3.70 7.09
C LEU A 120 -6.33 2.60 8.16
N LEU A 121 -5.22 2.57 8.89
CA LEU A 121 -4.92 1.52 9.88
C LEU A 121 -6.04 1.35 10.92
N TRP A 122 -6.66 2.46 11.33
CA TRP A 122 -7.76 2.46 12.29
C TRP A 122 -9.07 1.81 11.77
N LYS A 123 -9.22 1.61 10.46
CA LYS A 123 -10.37 0.93 9.86
C LYS A 123 -10.20 -0.57 9.74
N GLU A 124 -9.02 -1.10 10.08
CA GLU A 124 -8.79 -2.53 10.05
C GLU A 124 -9.60 -3.28 11.10
N ASP A 125 -9.93 -4.54 10.79
CA ASP A 125 -10.58 -5.40 11.76
C ASP A 125 -9.65 -5.61 12.97
N LYS A 126 -10.24 -5.55 14.18
CA LYS A 126 -9.53 -5.72 15.46
C LYS A 126 -8.43 -4.68 15.76
N TYR A 127 -8.51 -3.48 15.18
CA TYR A 127 -7.60 -2.38 15.53
C TYR A 127 -7.60 -2.08 17.05
N PRO A 128 -6.46 -2.20 17.76
CA PRO A 128 -6.45 -2.26 19.22
C PRO A 128 -6.07 -0.93 19.92
N LEU A 129 -5.70 0.10 19.16
CA LEU A 129 -5.21 1.36 19.73
C LEU A 129 -6.38 2.30 20.04
N SER A 130 -6.26 3.05 21.13
CA SER A 130 -7.27 4.01 21.58
C SER A 130 -7.26 5.33 20.80
N PHE A 131 -6.42 5.44 19.78
CA PHE A 131 -6.24 6.61 18.93
C PHE A 131 -6.18 6.17 17.48
N LYS A 132 -6.66 7.01 16.55
CA LYS A 132 -6.69 6.67 15.12
C LYS A 132 -5.38 7.00 14.44
N VAL A 133 -4.86 6.02 13.70
CA VAL A 133 -3.60 6.13 12.97
C VAL A 133 -3.86 5.91 11.49
N GLU A 134 -3.23 6.73 10.67
CA GLU A 134 -3.15 6.56 9.22
C GLU A 134 -1.68 6.55 8.80
N GLY A 135 -1.40 5.95 7.65
CA GLY A 135 -0.07 5.92 7.07
C GLY A 135 -0.08 6.48 5.67
N ILE A 136 0.80 7.42 5.36
CA ILE A 136 1.01 7.83 3.97
C ILE A 136 2.14 7.00 3.35
N PHE A 137 1.95 6.58 2.11
CA PHE A 137 2.94 5.80 1.37
C PHE A 137 2.96 6.18 -0.11
N ASP A 138 4.05 5.80 -0.79
CA ASP A 138 4.21 5.99 -2.23
C ASP A 138 4.65 4.69 -2.89
N ILE A 139 3.77 4.09 -3.69
CA ILE A 139 4.06 2.86 -4.43
C ILE A 139 4.80 3.12 -5.75
N ARG A 140 4.91 4.35 -6.25
CA ARG A 140 5.50 4.63 -7.58
C ARG A 140 6.94 4.11 -7.74
N PRO A 141 7.85 4.22 -6.74
CA PRO A 141 9.23 3.73 -6.88
C PRO A 141 9.35 2.21 -7.04
N VAL A 142 8.37 1.48 -6.52
CA VAL A 142 8.33 0.02 -6.44
C VAL A 142 7.43 -0.56 -7.52
N TRP A 143 6.31 0.09 -7.85
CA TRP A 143 5.48 -0.24 -8.99
C TRP A 143 6.29 -0.32 -10.29
N ARG A 144 7.20 0.64 -10.53
CA ARG A 144 8.09 0.61 -11.70
C ARG A 144 9.05 -0.58 -11.69
N LYS A 145 9.54 -0.99 -10.52
CA LYS A 145 10.44 -2.15 -10.36
C LYS A 145 9.70 -3.48 -10.48
N THR A 146 8.48 -3.56 -9.96
CA THR A 146 7.61 -4.74 -10.08
C THR A 146 7.07 -4.90 -11.50
N ALA A 147 6.74 -3.80 -12.19
CA ALA A 147 6.39 -3.82 -13.61
C ALA A 147 7.59 -4.16 -14.52
N GLN A 148 8.83 -3.86 -14.08
CA GLN A 148 10.07 -4.27 -14.76
C GLN A 148 10.56 -5.67 -14.37
N LYS A 149 10.16 -6.21 -13.20
CA LYS A 149 10.18 -7.66 -12.94
C LYS A 149 9.05 -8.30 -13.76
N GLN A 150 9.27 -8.28 -15.07
CA GLN A 150 8.52 -9.03 -16.06
C GLN A 150 8.60 -10.50 -15.64
N TRP A 151 7.53 -11.01 -15.03
CA TRP A 151 7.44 -12.41 -14.68
C TRP A 151 7.37 -13.20 -15.99
N LYS A 152 8.51 -13.75 -16.40
CA LYS A 152 8.51 -14.93 -17.24
C LYS A 152 8.00 -16.06 -16.34
N ILE A 153 6.68 -16.26 -16.31
CA ILE A 153 6.10 -17.46 -15.70
C ILE A 153 6.46 -18.59 -16.67
N ASP A 154 7.64 -19.20 -16.47
CA ASP A 154 7.88 -20.55 -16.96
C ASP A 154 6.97 -21.44 -16.12
N LEU A 155 5.75 -21.69 -16.62
CA LEU A 155 4.81 -22.65 -16.04
C LEU A 155 5.49 -24.01 -16.02
N THR A 156 6.21 -24.32 -14.95
CA THR A 156 6.61 -25.70 -14.66
C THR A 156 5.37 -26.34 -14.06
N LEU A 157 4.60 -26.97 -14.96
CA LEU A 157 3.39 -27.75 -14.74
C LEU A 157 3.66 -28.96 -13.81
N ASN A 158 3.99 -28.73 -12.54
CA ASN A 158 4.15 -29.80 -11.55
C ASN A 158 3.06 -29.78 -10.45
N ASP A 159 2.27 -28.71 -10.33
CA ASP A 159 1.24 -28.59 -9.29
C ASP A 159 -0.20 -28.61 -9.83
N LEU A 160 -0.38 -28.86 -11.13
CA LEU A 160 -1.68 -29.14 -11.73
C LEU A 160 -1.65 -30.61 -12.14
N ASP A 161 -2.37 -31.47 -11.39
CA ASP A 161 -2.65 -32.87 -11.76
C ASP A 161 -3.43 -32.90 -13.09
N LEU A 162 -2.71 -32.73 -14.20
CA LEU A 162 -3.20 -32.73 -15.58
C LEU A 162 -2.67 -33.99 -16.27
N TYR A 163 -3.23 -35.13 -15.91
CA TYR A 163 -2.79 -36.42 -16.45
C TYR A 163 -3.22 -36.70 -17.90
N GLU A 164 -3.95 -35.81 -18.59
CA GLU A 164 -4.43 -36.08 -19.96
C GLU A 164 -4.39 -34.91 -20.94
N LEU A 165 -3.34 -34.07 -20.89
CA LEU A 165 -3.06 -33.15 -22.01
C LEU A 165 -1.65 -33.39 -22.57
N PRO A 166 -1.52 -33.81 -23.85
CA PRO A 166 -0.22 -33.89 -24.49
C PRO A 166 0.34 -32.48 -24.64
N SER A 167 1.41 -32.20 -23.88
CA SER A 167 2.39 -31.14 -24.11
C SER A 167 1.82 -29.79 -24.56
N LEU A 168 1.44 -28.95 -23.60
CA LEU A 168 1.33 -27.51 -23.85
C LEU A 168 2.75 -26.90 -23.88
N THR A 169 3.54 -27.27 -24.89
CA THR A 169 4.74 -26.53 -25.24
C THR A 169 4.31 -25.37 -26.12
N ILE A 170 3.96 -24.25 -25.51
CA ILE A 170 3.79 -23.00 -26.25
C ILE A 170 5.20 -22.52 -26.58
N GLY A 171 5.73 -22.98 -27.71
CA GLY A 171 6.96 -22.47 -28.29
C GLY A 171 6.86 -20.95 -28.46
N ASP A 172 7.88 -20.24 -27.98
CA ASP A 172 8.21 -18.84 -28.26
C ASP A 172 7.13 -17.76 -28.09
N ARG A 173 6.02 -18.04 -27.39
CA ARG A 173 4.90 -17.09 -27.28
C ARG A 173 4.48 -16.87 -25.84
N SER A 174 4.93 -15.74 -25.31
CA SER A 174 4.63 -15.27 -23.96
C SER A 174 3.15 -14.90 -23.82
N ILE A 175 2.45 -15.48 -22.84
CA ILE A 175 1.17 -14.96 -22.36
C ILE A 175 1.50 -13.85 -21.36
N TYR A 176 1.00 -12.64 -21.61
CA TYR A 176 1.20 -11.51 -20.70
C TYR A 176 0.01 -11.46 -19.74
N VAL A 177 0.24 -11.85 -18.48
CA VAL A 177 -0.73 -11.71 -17.40
C VAL A 177 -0.67 -10.27 -16.89
N LEU A 178 -1.74 -9.50 -17.11
CA LEU A 178 -1.80 -8.09 -16.74
C LEU A 178 -2.24 -7.88 -15.29
N ASP A 179 -2.90 -8.87 -14.70
CA ASP A 179 -3.34 -8.84 -13.31
C ASP A 179 -3.45 -10.27 -12.75
N SER A 180 -2.68 -10.57 -11.69
CA SER A 180 -2.77 -11.80 -10.91
C SER A 180 -3.63 -11.62 -9.65
N GLY A 181 -4.44 -10.55 -9.62
CA GLY A 181 -5.31 -10.19 -8.50
C GLY A 181 -6.34 -11.28 -8.24
N LYS A 182 -5.93 -12.28 -7.44
CA LYS A 182 -6.52 -13.60 -7.16
C LYS A 182 -6.05 -14.72 -8.11
N ILE A 183 -4.89 -15.30 -7.79
CA ILE A 183 -4.71 -16.75 -7.94
C ILE A 183 -5.72 -17.38 -6.95
N GLY A 184 -6.95 -17.57 -7.41
CA GLY A 184 -8.13 -17.86 -6.58
C GLY A 184 -9.45 -17.27 -7.09
N GLY A 185 -9.47 -16.66 -8.28
CA GLY A 185 -10.69 -16.29 -9.01
C GLY A 185 -10.82 -17.08 -10.31
N ASP A 186 -12.05 -17.21 -10.81
CA ASP A 186 -12.40 -18.07 -11.95
C ASP A 186 -11.78 -17.66 -13.32
N PHE A 187 -10.94 -16.61 -13.36
CA PHE A 187 -10.31 -16.12 -14.59
C PHE A 187 -8.98 -15.36 -14.41
N LEU A 188 -8.18 -15.28 -15.47
CA LEU A 188 -6.98 -14.42 -15.63
C LEU A 188 -7.24 -13.28 -16.60
N VAL A 189 -6.61 -12.12 -16.40
CA VAL A 189 -6.59 -11.05 -17.41
C VAL A 189 -5.30 -11.15 -18.23
N VAL A 190 -5.44 -11.41 -19.53
CA VAL A 190 -4.33 -11.70 -20.45
C VAL A 190 -4.39 -10.83 -21.70
N THR A 191 -3.23 -10.50 -22.28
CA THR A 191 -3.14 -10.03 -23.67
C THR A 191 -2.64 -11.16 -24.56
N LEU A 192 -3.34 -11.36 -25.68
CA LEU A 192 -3.13 -12.47 -26.60
C LEU A 192 -2.86 -11.92 -28.01
N ASN A 193 -2.02 -12.62 -28.78
CA ASN A 193 -2.00 -12.45 -30.24
C ASN A 193 -3.09 -13.34 -30.87
N GLU A 194 -3.43 -13.06 -32.13
CA GLU A 194 -4.54 -13.72 -32.84
C GLU A 194 -4.39 -15.25 -32.86
N GLU A 195 -3.17 -15.75 -33.05
CA GLU A 195 -2.90 -17.18 -33.09
C GLU A 195 -3.07 -17.87 -31.72
N THR A 196 -2.71 -17.19 -30.62
CA THR A 196 -2.89 -17.72 -29.26
C THR A 196 -4.36 -17.68 -28.85
N GLU A 197 -5.09 -16.65 -29.28
CA GLU A 197 -6.53 -16.54 -29.07
C GLU A 197 -7.28 -17.70 -29.74
N GLU A 198 -7.01 -17.96 -31.03
CA GLU A 198 -7.60 -19.07 -31.78
C GLU A 198 -7.29 -20.42 -31.14
N PHE A 199 -6.04 -20.61 -30.71
CA PHE A 199 -5.62 -21.83 -30.04
C PHE A 199 -6.38 -22.05 -28.73
N LEU A 200 -6.49 -21.05 -27.86
CA LEU A 200 -7.20 -21.18 -26.58
C LEU A 200 -8.70 -21.46 -26.79
N LYS A 201 -9.34 -20.79 -27.76
CA LYS A 201 -10.73 -21.09 -28.15
C LYS A 201 -10.89 -22.52 -28.64
N SER A 202 -9.95 -23.03 -29.44
CA SER A 202 -9.97 -24.42 -29.92
C SER A 202 -9.87 -25.47 -28.80
N LYS A 203 -9.28 -25.08 -27.66
CA LYS A 203 -9.14 -25.91 -26.47
C LYS A 203 -10.30 -25.78 -25.47
N GLY A 204 -11.35 -25.03 -25.83
CA GLY A 204 -12.55 -24.90 -24.99
C GLY A 204 -12.42 -23.90 -23.85
N PHE A 205 -11.33 -23.12 -23.79
CA PHE A 205 -11.22 -22.02 -22.84
C PHE A 205 -12.19 -20.91 -23.20
N ARG A 206 -12.86 -20.36 -22.19
CA ARG A 206 -13.73 -19.21 -22.38
C ARG A 206 -12.90 -17.93 -22.29
N LEU A 207 -12.95 -17.14 -23.35
CA LEU A 207 -12.34 -15.81 -23.44
C LEU A 207 -13.44 -14.74 -23.49
N GLU A 208 -13.31 -13.69 -22.68
CA GLU A 208 -14.14 -12.49 -22.75
C GLU A 208 -13.26 -11.28 -23.07
N GLU A 209 -13.43 -10.71 -24.26
CA GLU A 209 -12.68 -9.52 -24.67
C GLU A 209 -13.14 -8.28 -23.90
N ILE A 210 -12.17 -7.49 -23.45
CA ILE A 210 -12.28 -6.17 -22.84
C ILE A 210 -11.61 -5.17 -23.81
N PRO A 211 -12.04 -3.88 -23.87
CA PRO A 211 -11.44 -2.91 -24.77
C PRO A 211 -9.91 -2.92 -24.82
N GLY A 212 -9.35 -3.02 -26.02
CA GLY A 212 -7.90 -2.99 -26.26
C GLY A 212 -7.22 -4.35 -26.48
N LYS A 213 -7.94 -5.37 -26.98
CA LYS A 213 -7.42 -6.75 -27.19
C LYS A 213 -6.89 -7.39 -25.89
N ILE A 214 -7.58 -7.11 -24.78
CA ILE A 214 -7.34 -7.70 -23.47
C ILE A 214 -8.45 -8.71 -23.22
N TYR A 215 -8.14 -9.89 -22.67
CA TYR A 215 -9.11 -10.97 -22.47
C TYR A 215 -9.17 -11.41 -21.01
N LYS A 216 -10.37 -11.70 -20.50
CA LYS A 216 -10.53 -12.57 -19.34
C LYS A 216 -10.53 -14.02 -19.82
N LEU A 217 -9.55 -14.79 -19.39
CA LEU A 217 -9.42 -16.22 -19.62
C LEU A 217 -10.01 -16.97 -18.42
N TYR A 218 -11.15 -17.61 -18.59
CA TYR A 218 -11.79 -18.38 -17.53
C TYR A 218 -11.28 -19.82 -17.49
N PHE A 219 -11.10 -20.35 -16.28
CA PHE A 219 -10.84 -21.78 -16.07
C PHE A 219 -12.16 -22.52 -15.96
N GLN A 220 -12.31 -23.64 -16.67
CA GLN A 220 -13.41 -24.55 -16.37
C GLN A 220 -13.14 -25.13 -14.99
N GLN A 221 -14.06 -24.92 -14.04
CA GLN A 221 -14.09 -25.76 -12.85
C GLN A 221 -14.53 -27.14 -13.33
N ASP A 222 -13.72 -28.17 -13.09
CA ASP A 222 -14.21 -29.54 -13.21
C ASP A 222 -15.42 -29.67 -12.28
N ASP A 223 -16.59 -29.90 -12.86
CA ASP A 223 -17.77 -30.33 -12.12
C ASP A 223 -17.42 -31.66 -11.44
N LYS A 224 -16.98 -31.58 -10.18
CA LYS A 224 -16.83 -32.75 -9.32
C LYS A 224 -18.22 -33.36 -9.15
N THR A 225 -18.47 -34.41 -9.92
CA THR A 225 -19.55 -35.38 -9.68
C THR A 225 -18.96 -36.64 -9.08
#